data_AF-A0AA91I9W3-F1
#
_entry.id   AF-A0AA91I9W3-F1
#
_cell.length_a   1.000
_cell.length_b   1.000
_cell.length_c   1.000
_cell.angle_alpha   90.00
_cell.angle_beta   90.00
_cell.angle_gamma   90.00
#
_symmetry.space_group_name_H-M   'P 1'
#
loop_
_entity.id
_entity.type
_entity.pdbx_description
1 polymer ?
#
loop_
_entity_poly.entity_id
_entity_poly.type
_entity_poly.pdbx_seq_one_letter_code
_entity_poly.pdbx_strand_id
1 'polypeptide(L)'
;MTLAIAAFVAGMLTVLSPCILPVLPFVFARHDRPFAQGNLPLLAGMVAGFAAVASLGAVAGAWAVQLNQIGRWAALAALALFGASLLSPRLAAWWSAPMVRAGERLAHKQQQRGGWRSAALLGAATGLIWTPCAGPVLGLVLATAALTGPGAHTLLLLLSYGAGAGVALWVALRVGARPLAALKARLLPGIAGRRIAGVAMLAGVVAVGTGIDTRLLARFGGLGDSGLEAGLLQRLIPAALAASPQPARLPVESARASLEGGTQWLNAAPQSIAALQGKVVLVNFWTYSCINCLRTLPYVKAWAQKYAGRGLVVVGVHTPEFAFEKDPGNVRRALQDLQIAYPVVQDNDFRIWRGFDNHYWPALYFVDAQGRVRHHQFGEGGYAASERVIEELLREAGAPGTGDAQPVPAPNVAPDLRGPGLAADADTLRSPETYLGYEKGSSPRVAGKVVPDKPAHYTPAALQSNTWSLSGTWTLKPEFVEGADAGGGLAMRFEARDANLVLGAGGSGPVRFRLTLDGQPPGRHHGTDVDADGNGVVDATRLYQLVRQSGAVQARTVEIRFLDSGARGYAFTFG
;
A
#
# COMPACT_ATOMS: atom_id res chain seq x y z
N MET A 1 10.52 -8.37 25.06
CA MET A 1 11.06 -7.23 25.83
C MET A 1 11.33 -6.00 24.96
N THR A 2 11.94 -6.14 23.78
CA THR A 2 12.21 -5.02 22.84
C THR A 2 10.97 -4.21 22.45
N LEU A 3 9.84 -4.87 22.16
CA LEU A 3 8.58 -4.20 21.81
C LEU A 3 8.00 -3.33 22.94
N ALA A 4 8.15 -3.77 24.20
CA ALA A 4 7.69 -2.98 25.34
C ALA A 4 8.55 -1.71 25.51
N ILE A 5 9.86 -1.81 25.29
CA ILE A 5 10.75 -0.64 25.36
C ILE A 5 10.40 0.37 24.26
N ALA A 6 10.15 -0.09 23.02
CA ALA A 6 9.71 0.77 21.93
C ALA A 6 8.36 1.45 22.24
N ALA A 7 7.39 0.70 22.77
CA ALA A 7 6.09 1.24 23.18
C ALA A 7 6.24 2.27 24.32
N PHE A 8 7.12 2.02 25.29
CA PHE A 8 7.42 2.94 26.38
C PHE A 8 8.03 4.26 25.88
N VAL A 9 9.02 4.18 24.98
CA VAL A 9 9.66 5.37 24.38
C VAL A 9 8.67 6.16 23.53
N ALA A 10 7.84 5.48 22.74
CA ALA A 10 6.76 6.11 21.99
C ALA A 10 5.78 6.84 22.93
N GLY A 11 5.39 6.22 24.05
CA GLY A 11 4.58 6.84 25.09
C GLY A 11 5.21 8.12 25.65
N MET A 12 6.52 8.13 25.91
CA MET A 12 7.23 9.34 26.35
C MET A 12 7.20 10.46 25.30
N LEU A 13 7.45 10.13 24.03
CA LEU A 13 7.46 11.07 22.92
C LEU A 13 6.10 11.71 22.67
N THR A 14 5.00 11.02 23.00
CA THR A 14 3.65 11.55 22.77
C THR A 14 3.36 12.81 23.55
N VAL A 15 4.01 13.08 24.68
CA VAL A 15 3.87 14.34 25.44
C VAL A 15 4.23 15.58 24.60
N LEU A 16 5.06 15.41 23.56
CA LEU A 16 5.43 16.48 22.62
C LEU A 16 4.38 16.71 21.54
N SER A 17 3.33 15.89 21.46
CA SER A 17 2.30 16.01 20.43
C SER A 17 1.47 17.29 20.65
N PRO A 18 1.23 18.08 19.58
CA PRO A 18 0.55 19.37 19.67
C PRO A 18 -0.87 19.28 20.25
N CYS A 19 -1.47 18.09 20.25
CA CYS A 19 -2.81 17.81 20.77
C CYS A 19 -2.89 17.83 22.31
N ILE A 20 -1.78 17.56 23.02
CA ILE A 20 -1.73 17.44 24.50
C ILE A 20 -1.32 18.76 25.16
N LEU A 21 -0.62 19.61 24.40
CA LEU A 21 -0.13 20.91 24.82
C LEU A 21 -1.19 21.81 25.50
N PRO A 22 -2.47 21.83 25.05
CA PRO A 22 -3.52 22.63 25.68
C PRO A 22 -3.98 22.13 27.06
N VAL A 23 -3.76 20.86 27.40
CA VAL A 23 -4.27 20.22 28.63
C VAL A 23 -3.26 20.28 29.78
N LEU A 24 -1.96 20.40 29.45
CA LEU A 24 -0.86 20.53 30.42
C LEU A 24 -1.09 21.58 31.53
N PRO A 25 -1.64 22.79 31.27
CA PRO A 25 -1.90 23.79 32.30
C PRO A 25 -2.86 23.31 33.41
N PHE A 26 -3.87 22.50 33.07
CA PHE A 26 -4.81 21.94 34.04
C PHE A 26 -4.16 20.92 34.97
N VAL A 27 -3.16 20.18 34.47
CA VAL A 27 -2.38 19.22 35.24
C VAL A 27 -1.41 19.95 36.19
N PHE A 28 -0.76 21.03 35.71
CA PHE A 28 0.16 21.83 36.51
C PHE A 28 -0.54 22.65 37.61
N ALA A 29 -1.82 23.02 37.44
CA ALA A 29 -2.59 23.78 38.42
C ALA A 29 -2.87 23.03 39.74
N ARG A 30 -2.45 21.76 39.88
CA ARG A 30 -2.70 20.91 41.07
C ARG A 30 -1.44 20.45 41.82
N HIS A 31 -0.28 21.06 41.54
CA HIS A 31 1.03 20.64 42.06
C HIS A 31 1.19 20.80 43.60
N ASP A 32 0.30 21.51 44.28
CA ASP A 32 0.42 21.82 45.72
C ASP A 32 0.00 20.69 46.68
N ARG A 33 -0.03 19.40 46.26
CA ARG A 33 -0.39 18.26 47.14
C ARG A 33 0.72 17.21 47.27
N PRO A 34 0.87 16.55 48.45
CA PRO A 34 1.93 15.57 48.69
C PRO A 34 1.88 14.38 47.72
N PHE A 35 3.06 13.95 47.26
CA PHE A 35 3.28 12.99 46.16
C PHE A 35 2.46 11.69 46.28
N ALA A 36 2.33 11.15 47.49
CA ALA A 36 1.64 9.88 47.75
C ALA A 36 0.10 9.99 47.71
N GLN A 37 -0.48 11.17 47.97
CA GLN A 37 -1.94 11.34 48.05
C GLN A 37 -2.53 12.04 46.81
N GLY A 38 -1.70 12.76 46.03
CA GLY A 38 -2.12 13.47 44.83
C GLY A 38 -1.62 12.85 43.52
N ASN A 39 -0.30 12.80 43.33
CA ASN A 39 0.29 12.55 42.01
C ASN A 39 0.33 11.06 41.64
N LEU A 40 0.60 10.17 42.59
CA LEU A 40 0.64 8.72 42.34
C LEU A 40 -0.73 8.14 41.92
N PRO A 41 -1.85 8.39 42.64
CA PRO A 41 -3.16 7.91 42.21
C PRO A 41 -3.63 8.53 40.88
N LEU A 42 -3.21 9.77 40.56
CA LEU A 42 -3.48 10.41 39.27
C LEU A 42 -2.81 9.67 38.10
N LEU A 43 -1.51 9.38 38.23
CA LEU A 43 -0.76 8.66 37.19
C LEU A 43 -1.24 7.21 37.05
N ALA A 44 -1.51 6.52 38.16
CA ALA A 44 -2.06 5.17 38.13
C ALA A 44 -3.45 5.14 37.48
N GLY A 45 -4.31 6.12 37.80
CA GLY A 45 -5.62 6.28 37.17
C GLY A 45 -5.53 6.53 35.67
N MET A 46 -4.55 7.32 35.24
CA MET A 46 -4.31 7.59 33.82
C MET A 46 -3.86 6.36 33.04
N VAL A 47 -2.90 5.60 33.56
CA VAL A 47 -2.44 4.34 32.93
C VAL A 47 -3.59 3.34 32.87
N ALA A 48 -4.37 3.20 33.95
CA ALA A 48 -5.52 2.29 33.99
C ALA A 48 -6.64 2.73 33.04
N GLY A 49 -6.96 4.02 32.98
CA GLY A 49 -7.97 4.56 32.07
C GLY A 49 -7.60 4.37 30.60
N PHE A 50 -6.34 4.64 30.25
CA PHE A 50 -5.82 4.40 28.90
C PHE A 50 -5.86 2.91 28.54
N ALA A 51 -5.36 2.04 29.42
CA ALA A 51 -5.35 0.60 29.18
C ALA A 51 -6.78 0.03 29.04
N ALA A 52 -7.73 0.49 29.86
CA ALA A 52 -9.13 0.06 29.79
C ALA A 52 -9.79 0.45 28.46
N VAL A 53 -9.60 1.70 28.03
CA VAL A 53 -10.20 2.22 26.78
C VAL A 53 -9.57 1.59 25.56
N ALA A 54 -8.23 1.46 25.54
CA ALA A 54 -7.53 0.82 24.45
C ALA A 54 -7.87 -0.68 24.35
N SER A 55 -8.07 -1.36 25.49
CA SER A 55 -8.53 -2.76 25.51
C SER A 55 -9.98 -2.89 25.04
N LEU A 56 -10.87 -1.97 25.43
CA LEU A 56 -12.24 -1.90 24.91
C LEU A 56 -12.25 -1.62 23.39
N GLY A 57 -11.36 -0.76 22.91
CA GLY A 57 -11.15 -0.50 21.48
C GLY A 57 -10.66 -1.75 20.72
N ALA A 58 -9.76 -2.52 21.31
CA ALA A 58 -9.29 -3.79 20.73
C ALA A 58 -10.41 -4.84 20.61
N VAL A 59 -11.31 -4.91 21.59
CA VAL A 59 -12.48 -5.81 21.57
C VAL A 59 -13.57 -5.31 20.61
N ALA A 60 -13.80 -4.00 20.54
CA ALA A 60 -14.74 -3.39 19.60
C ALA A 60 -14.25 -3.40 18.14
N GLY A 61 -12.94 -3.56 17.91
CA GLY A 61 -12.32 -3.61 16.59
C GLY A 61 -12.89 -4.69 15.67
N ALA A 62 -13.29 -5.84 16.23
CA ALA A 62 -13.93 -6.91 15.46
C ALA A 62 -15.32 -6.52 14.91
N TRP A 63 -16.03 -5.59 15.57
CA TRP A 63 -17.31 -5.03 15.11
C TRP A 63 -17.14 -3.74 14.30
N ALA A 64 -16.01 -3.05 14.46
CA ALA A 64 -15.71 -1.77 13.81
C ALA A 64 -15.49 -1.89 12.30
N VAL A 65 -15.09 -3.07 11.80
CA VAL A 65 -14.90 -3.34 10.36
C VAL A 65 -16.23 -3.28 9.60
N GLN A 66 -17.38 -3.55 10.24
CA GLN A 66 -18.71 -3.39 9.64
C GLN A 66 -19.31 -1.97 9.77
N LEU A 67 -18.76 -1.11 10.64
CA LEU A 67 -19.19 0.29 10.84
C LEU A 67 -18.38 1.31 10.00
N ASN A 68 -17.58 0.81 9.05
CA ASN A 68 -16.43 1.46 8.41
C ASN A 68 -16.73 2.61 7.41
N GLN A 69 -17.89 3.24 7.49
CA GLN A 69 -18.13 4.52 6.80
C GLN A 69 -18.60 5.61 7.75
N ILE A 70 -19.51 5.31 8.67
CA ILE A 70 -20.05 6.29 9.61
C ILE A 70 -18.98 6.68 10.65
N GLY A 71 -18.19 5.72 11.14
CA GLY A 71 -17.14 5.98 12.13
C GLY A 71 -16.03 6.90 11.60
N ARG A 72 -15.64 6.72 10.33
CA ARG A 72 -14.64 7.56 9.67
C ARG A 72 -15.11 9.01 9.55
N TRP A 73 -16.33 9.22 9.07
CA TRP A 73 -16.89 10.58 8.94
C TRP A 73 -17.12 11.24 10.30
N ALA A 74 -17.54 10.50 11.33
CA ALA A 74 -17.67 11.02 12.68
C ALA A 74 -16.31 11.43 13.28
N ALA A 75 -15.26 10.63 13.09
CA ALA A 75 -13.91 10.96 13.53
C ALA A 75 -13.34 12.19 12.79
N LEU A 76 -13.53 12.26 11.47
CA LEU A 76 -13.12 13.42 10.67
C LEU A 76 -13.88 14.69 11.06
N ALA A 77 -15.19 14.59 11.34
CA ALA A 77 -15.98 15.72 11.82
C ALA A 77 -15.50 16.22 13.20
N ALA A 78 -15.20 15.31 14.13
CA ALA A 78 -14.62 15.67 15.43
C ALA A 78 -13.25 16.33 15.29
N LEU A 79 -12.40 15.82 14.40
CA LEU A 79 -11.07 16.36 14.11
C LEU A 79 -11.14 17.74 13.44
N ALA A 80 -12.10 17.94 12.53
CA ALA A 80 -12.40 19.23 11.90
C ALA A 80 -12.86 20.27 12.93
N LEU A 81 -13.78 19.89 13.81
CA LEU A 81 -14.28 20.75 14.88
C LEU A 81 -13.13 21.17 15.82
N PHE A 82 -12.24 20.23 16.16
CA PHE A 82 -11.06 20.54 16.96
C PHE A 82 -10.09 21.49 16.23
N GLY A 83 -9.78 21.22 14.95
CA GLY A 83 -8.96 22.11 14.13
C GLY A 83 -9.54 23.53 14.02
N ALA A 84 -10.85 23.65 13.81
CA ALA A 84 -11.56 24.94 13.78
C ALA A 84 -11.51 25.68 15.13
N SER A 85 -11.54 24.96 16.25
CA SER A 85 -11.38 25.53 17.60
C SER A 85 -9.98 26.12 17.84
N LEU A 86 -8.96 25.65 17.11
CA LEU A 86 -7.61 26.22 17.17
C LEU A 86 -7.49 27.53 16.39
N LEU A 87 -8.32 27.74 15.35
CA LEU A 87 -8.35 28.98 14.56
C LEU A 87 -9.04 30.14 15.29
N SER A 88 -10.10 29.86 16.06
CA SER A 88 -10.90 30.88 16.75
C SER A 88 -11.09 30.57 18.25
N PRO A 89 -10.48 31.38 19.14
CA PRO A 89 -10.69 31.27 20.59
C PRO A 89 -12.16 31.40 21.02
N ARG A 90 -12.96 32.15 20.24
CA ARG A 90 -14.40 32.34 20.49
C ARG A 90 -15.20 31.07 20.18
N LEU A 91 -14.84 30.36 19.10
CA LEU A 91 -15.48 29.11 18.70
C LEU A 91 -15.17 27.99 19.71
N ALA A 92 -13.91 27.93 20.17
CA ALA A 92 -13.49 27.01 21.22
C ALA A 92 -14.28 27.22 22.52
N ALA A 93 -14.39 28.48 22.98
CA ALA A 93 -15.11 28.81 24.20
C ALA A 93 -16.62 28.52 24.10
N TRP A 94 -17.25 28.78 22.95
CA TRP A 94 -18.68 28.52 22.75
C TRP A 94 -19.00 27.02 22.77
N TRP A 95 -18.17 26.21 22.09
CA TRP A 95 -18.34 24.76 22.03
C TRP A 95 -17.98 24.07 23.37
N SER A 96 -16.90 24.50 24.03
CA SER A 96 -16.45 23.86 25.27
C SER A 96 -17.23 24.32 26.50
N ALA A 97 -17.88 25.49 26.48
CA ALA A 97 -18.63 26.04 27.61
C ALA A 97 -19.66 25.07 28.24
N PRO A 98 -20.56 24.40 27.48
CA PRO A 98 -21.53 23.48 28.09
C PRO A 98 -20.86 22.27 28.74
N MET A 99 -19.83 21.70 28.10
CA MET A 99 -19.07 20.57 28.65
C MET A 99 -18.24 20.95 29.87
N VAL A 100 -17.60 22.13 29.85
CA VAL A 100 -16.83 22.65 30.97
C VAL A 100 -17.75 22.96 32.15
N ARG A 101 -18.92 23.56 31.93
CA ARG A 101 -19.92 23.79 33.00
C ARG A 101 -20.46 22.48 33.59
N ALA A 102 -20.67 21.45 32.76
CA ALA A 102 -21.07 20.13 33.24
C ALA A 102 -19.94 19.46 34.03
N GLY A 103 -18.70 19.58 33.55
CA GLY A 103 -17.49 19.09 34.20
C GLY A 103 -17.22 19.79 35.54
N GLU A 104 -17.39 21.11 35.62
CA GLU A 104 -17.26 21.90 36.84
C GLU A 104 -18.33 21.51 37.87
N ARG A 105 -19.57 21.22 37.45
CA ARG A 105 -20.63 20.72 38.35
C ARG A 105 -20.32 19.32 38.89
N LEU A 106 -19.77 18.42 38.06
CA LEU A 106 -19.31 17.10 38.51
C LEU A 106 -18.08 17.21 39.42
N ALA A 107 -17.11 18.04 39.05
CA ALA A 107 -15.90 18.29 39.82
C ALA A 107 -16.22 18.93 41.18
N HIS A 108 -17.14 19.89 41.26
CA HIS A 108 -17.60 20.46 42.53
C HIS A 108 -18.31 19.43 43.42
N LYS A 109 -19.16 18.56 42.86
CA LYS A 109 -19.79 17.45 43.60
C LYS A 109 -18.78 16.41 44.11
N GLN A 110 -17.65 16.27 43.43
CA GLN A 110 -16.62 15.27 43.75
C GLN A 110 -15.47 15.84 44.61
N GLN A 111 -15.23 17.15 44.56
CA GLN A 111 -14.23 17.86 45.37
C GLN A 111 -14.59 17.87 46.86
N GLN A 112 -15.87 17.74 47.21
CA GLN A 112 -16.33 17.54 48.58
C GLN A 112 -16.09 16.11 49.12
N ARG A 113 -15.79 15.12 48.27
CA ARG A 113 -15.47 13.74 48.66
C ARG A 113 -13.96 13.48 48.77
N GLY A 114 -13.18 14.47 49.20
CA GLY A 114 -11.72 14.48 49.19
C GLY A 114 -11.08 13.11 49.51
N GLY A 115 -10.22 12.63 48.60
CA GLY A 115 -9.52 11.36 48.77
C GLY A 115 -8.86 10.87 47.47
N TRP A 116 -7.96 9.89 47.58
CA TRP A 116 -7.19 9.30 46.47
C TRP A 116 -8.05 8.84 45.27
N ARG A 117 -9.32 8.50 45.49
CA ARG A 117 -10.29 8.13 44.45
C ARG A 117 -10.61 9.26 43.47
N SER A 118 -10.66 10.51 43.93
CA SER A 118 -10.91 11.64 43.03
C SER A 118 -9.70 11.92 42.14
N ALA A 119 -8.48 11.75 42.67
CA ALA A 119 -7.25 11.82 41.89
C ALA A 119 -7.18 10.69 40.84
N ALA A 120 -7.55 9.46 41.20
CA ALA A 120 -7.58 8.33 40.26
C ALA A 120 -8.63 8.48 39.15
N LEU A 121 -9.83 8.97 39.48
CA LEU A 121 -10.90 9.22 38.49
C LEU A 121 -10.53 10.34 37.51
N LEU A 122 -9.90 11.41 37.99
CA LEU A 122 -9.35 12.47 37.13
C LEU A 122 -8.20 11.95 36.25
N GLY A 123 -7.37 11.05 36.79
CA GLY A 123 -6.36 10.35 36.02
C GLY A 123 -6.98 9.56 34.87
N ALA A 124 -8.00 8.75 35.16
CA ALA A 124 -8.71 7.96 34.17
C ALA A 124 -9.37 8.81 33.09
N ALA A 125 -10.01 9.92 33.47
CA ALA A 125 -10.59 10.87 32.52
C ALA A 125 -9.52 11.52 31.63
N THR A 126 -8.35 11.84 32.18
CA THR A 126 -7.22 12.39 31.42
C THR A 126 -6.67 11.35 30.43
N GLY A 127 -6.56 10.09 30.86
CA GLY A 127 -6.16 8.97 29.98
C GLY A 127 -7.12 8.74 28.83
N LEU A 128 -8.44 8.87 29.07
CA LEU A 128 -9.47 8.77 28.04
C LEU A 128 -9.30 9.85 26.95
N ILE A 129 -9.07 11.10 27.36
CA ILE A 129 -8.83 12.25 26.46
C ILE A 129 -7.53 12.09 25.67
N TRP A 130 -6.56 11.34 26.21
CA TRP A 130 -5.25 11.12 25.60
C TRP A 130 -5.28 10.12 24.43
N THR A 131 -6.23 9.17 24.46
CA THR A 131 -6.36 8.06 23.49
C THR A 131 -6.39 8.50 22.02
N PRO A 132 -7.17 9.52 21.61
CA PRO A 132 -7.25 9.94 20.20
C PRO A 132 -5.96 10.57 19.66
N CYS A 133 -5.04 10.95 20.55
CA CYS A 133 -3.81 11.68 20.20
C CYS A 133 -2.58 10.77 20.11
N ALA A 134 -2.76 9.45 20.30
CA ALA A 134 -1.69 8.48 20.48
C ALA A 134 -0.96 8.03 19.19
N GLY A 135 -1.29 8.64 18.05
CA GLY A 135 -0.53 8.52 16.80
C GLY A 135 -0.55 7.13 16.13
N PRO A 136 0.25 6.97 15.05
CA PRO A 136 0.29 5.74 14.24
C PRO A 136 0.76 4.50 15.02
N VAL A 137 1.62 4.69 16.03
CA VAL A 137 2.18 3.62 16.85
C VAL A 137 1.10 2.90 17.66
N LEU A 138 0.15 3.63 18.24
CA LEU A 138 -0.99 2.99 18.90
C LEU A 138 -1.90 2.30 17.88
N GLY A 139 -2.03 2.86 16.67
CA GLY A 139 -2.74 2.22 15.56
C GLY A 139 -2.16 0.84 15.20
N LEU A 140 -0.84 0.71 15.14
CA LEU A 140 -0.13 -0.56 14.94
C LEU A 140 -0.34 -1.54 16.09
N VAL A 141 -0.31 -1.07 17.34
CA VAL A 141 -0.57 -1.92 18.53
C VAL A 141 -2.02 -2.42 18.53
N LEU A 142 -2.99 -1.56 18.20
CA LEU A 142 -4.40 -1.93 18.10
C LEU A 142 -4.70 -2.82 16.89
N ALA A 143 -4.02 -2.61 15.76
CA ALA A 143 -4.12 -3.50 14.60
C ALA A 143 -3.60 -4.89 14.93
N THR A 144 -2.44 -4.98 15.60
CA THR A 144 -1.90 -6.25 16.11
C THR A 144 -2.90 -6.91 17.06
N ALA A 145 -3.49 -6.16 18.00
CA ALA A 145 -4.49 -6.66 18.92
C ALA A 145 -5.76 -7.18 18.24
N ALA A 146 -6.19 -6.52 17.16
CA ALA A 146 -7.34 -6.95 16.37
C ALA A 146 -7.06 -8.24 15.61
N LEU A 147 -5.82 -8.44 15.14
CA LEU A 147 -5.41 -9.63 14.38
C LEU A 147 -5.14 -10.84 15.28
N THR A 148 -4.55 -10.64 16.46
CA THR A 148 -4.16 -11.74 17.38
C THR A 148 -5.17 -12.00 18.49
N GLY A 149 -6.22 -11.18 18.58
CA GLY A 149 -7.17 -11.17 19.70
C GLY A 149 -6.61 -10.52 20.97
N PRO A 150 -7.49 -10.20 21.96
CA PRO A 150 -7.07 -9.60 23.23
C PRO A 150 -6.24 -10.59 24.04
N GLY A 151 -4.92 -10.40 24.05
CA GLY A 151 -3.97 -11.25 24.78
C GLY A 151 -3.17 -10.50 25.85
N ALA A 152 -2.50 -11.26 26.73
CA ALA A 152 -1.59 -10.72 27.74
C ALA A 152 -0.46 -9.85 27.13
N HIS A 153 -0.08 -10.14 25.89
CA HIS A 153 0.90 -9.37 25.13
C HIS A 153 0.42 -7.95 24.81
N THR A 154 -0.82 -7.82 24.30
CA THR A 154 -1.43 -6.52 24.00
C THR A 154 -1.60 -5.67 25.26
N LEU A 155 -2.07 -6.30 26.35
CA LEU A 155 -2.21 -5.62 27.63
C LEU A 155 -0.85 -5.11 28.13
N LEU A 156 0.21 -5.91 28.01
CA LEU A 156 1.56 -5.53 28.39
C LEU A 156 2.11 -4.37 27.54
N LEU A 157 1.84 -4.35 26.23
CA LEU A 157 2.23 -3.24 25.35
C LEU A 157 1.48 -1.95 25.69
N LEU A 158 0.16 -2.03 25.93
CA LEU A 158 -0.66 -0.88 26.33
C LEU A 158 -0.26 -0.31 27.68
N LEU A 159 0.04 -1.18 28.66
CA LEU A 159 0.55 -0.77 29.97
C LEU A 159 1.93 -0.13 29.85
N SER A 160 2.81 -0.70 29.02
CA SER A 160 4.15 -0.16 28.80
C SER A 160 4.12 1.21 28.12
N TYR A 161 3.26 1.39 27.12
CA TYR A 161 3.01 2.68 26.49
C TYR A 161 2.44 3.71 27.48
N GLY A 162 1.41 3.33 28.25
CA GLY A 162 0.81 4.20 29.27
C GLY A 162 1.81 4.60 30.37
N ALA A 163 2.68 3.67 30.78
CA ALA A 163 3.75 3.94 31.74
C ALA A 163 4.75 4.96 31.20
N GLY A 164 5.11 4.89 29.91
CA GLY A 164 5.98 5.88 29.27
C GLY A 164 5.41 7.30 29.32
N ALA A 165 4.14 7.47 28.97
CA ALA A 165 3.44 8.75 29.07
C ALA A 165 3.36 9.26 30.52
N GLY A 166 3.09 8.37 31.47
CA GLY A 166 3.06 8.69 32.90
C GLY A 166 4.41 9.15 33.44
N VAL A 167 5.51 8.48 33.05
CA VAL A 167 6.88 8.88 33.45
C VAL A 167 7.25 10.22 32.84
N ALA A 168 6.95 10.46 31.57
CA ALA A 168 7.22 11.75 30.94
C ALA A 168 6.47 12.91 31.62
N LEU A 169 5.22 12.69 32.02
CA LEU A 169 4.45 13.68 32.77
C LEU A 169 5.01 13.90 34.19
N TRP A 170 5.46 12.83 34.86
CA TRP A 170 6.12 12.92 36.16
C TRP A 170 7.44 13.72 36.09
N VAL A 171 8.26 13.49 35.06
CA VAL A 171 9.48 14.26 34.81
C VAL A 171 9.13 15.73 34.55
N ALA A 172 8.11 16.00 33.72
CA ALA A 172 7.65 17.36 33.44
C ALA A 172 7.17 18.10 34.71
N LEU A 173 6.50 17.39 35.62
CA LEU A 173 6.09 17.93 36.92
C LEU A 173 7.30 18.23 37.82
N ARG A 174 8.34 17.38 37.84
CA ARG A 174 9.54 17.61 38.66
C ARG A 174 10.43 18.75 38.17
N VAL A 175 10.58 18.91 36.86
CA VAL A 175 11.49 19.89 36.25
C VAL A 175 10.91 21.32 36.30
N GLY A 176 9.60 21.46 36.51
CA GLY A 176 8.92 22.74 36.64
C GLY A 176 8.68 23.44 35.30
N ALA A 177 7.71 24.37 35.27
CA ALA A 177 7.24 24.99 34.03
C ALA A 177 8.26 25.95 33.35
N ARG A 178 9.34 26.34 34.02
CA ARG A 178 10.30 27.38 33.57
C ARG A 178 11.14 26.98 32.34
N PRO A 179 11.88 25.85 32.33
CA PRO A 179 12.65 25.44 31.15
C PRO A 179 11.76 25.04 29.97
N LEU A 180 10.59 24.44 30.23
CA LEU A 180 9.64 24.05 29.19
C LEU A 180 8.99 25.29 28.53
N ALA A 181 8.72 26.35 29.29
CA ALA A 181 8.23 27.62 28.75
C ALA A 181 9.29 28.35 27.91
N ALA A 182 10.57 28.29 28.31
CA ALA A 182 11.68 28.88 27.56
C ALA A 182 11.91 28.17 26.22
N LEU A 183 11.85 26.83 26.19
CA LEU A 183 11.93 26.03 24.96
C LEU A 183 10.72 26.30 24.04
N LYS A 184 9.52 26.41 24.61
CA LYS A 184 8.28 26.71 23.88
C LYS A 184 8.28 28.09 23.22
N ALA A 185 8.79 29.12 23.91
CA ALA A 185 8.91 30.47 23.37
C ALA A 185 9.83 30.53 22.13
N ARG A 186 10.80 29.60 22.04
CA ARG A 186 11.74 29.50 20.92
C ARG A 186 11.20 28.68 19.74
N LEU A 187 10.28 27.73 19.98
CA LEU A 187 9.74 26.83 18.95
C LEU A 187 8.41 27.30 18.34
N LEU A 188 7.52 27.97 19.09
CA LEU A 188 6.17 28.35 18.61
C LEU A 188 5.75 29.73 19.19
N PRO A 189 5.79 30.82 18.39
CA PRO A 189 5.32 32.13 18.85
C PRO A 189 3.79 32.13 19.03
N GLY A 190 3.36 31.92 20.29
CA GLY A 190 2.05 32.21 20.88
C GLY A 190 0.81 31.95 20.02
N ILE A 191 0.40 32.96 19.24
CA ILE A 191 -0.86 32.99 18.49
C ILE A 191 -0.67 32.47 17.05
N ALA A 192 0.48 32.74 16.43
CA ALA A 192 0.78 32.30 15.07
C ALA A 192 0.94 30.77 15.01
N GLY A 193 1.66 30.19 15.98
CA GLY A 193 1.86 28.74 16.06
C GLY A 193 0.56 27.94 16.19
N ARG A 194 -0.39 28.44 16.99
CA ARG A 194 -1.71 27.80 17.16
C ARG A 194 -2.54 27.84 15.87
N ARG A 195 -2.52 28.97 15.16
CA ARG A 195 -3.20 29.11 13.87
C ARG A 195 -2.58 28.23 12.79
N ILE A 196 -1.26 28.17 12.71
CA ILE A 196 -0.54 27.31 11.77
C ILE A 196 -0.85 25.83 12.03
N ALA A 197 -0.82 25.38 13.29
CA ALA A 197 -1.18 24.02 13.64
C ALA A 197 -2.65 23.68 13.32
N GLY A 198 -3.57 24.60 13.59
CA GLY A 198 -4.99 24.42 13.24
C GLY A 198 -5.23 24.37 11.73
N VAL A 199 -4.55 25.21 10.95
CA VAL A 199 -4.62 25.20 9.47
C VAL A 199 -4.04 23.90 8.91
N ALA A 200 -2.89 23.45 9.41
CA ALA A 200 -2.27 22.19 9.00
C ALA A 200 -3.19 20.99 9.32
N MET A 201 -3.84 21.00 10.49
CA MET A 201 -4.78 19.96 10.89
C MET A 201 -6.03 19.93 9.99
N LEU A 202 -6.63 21.09 9.69
CA LEU A 202 -7.77 21.17 8.77
C LEU A 202 -7.40 20.75 7.34
N ALA A 203 -6.20 21.10 6.88
CA ALA A 203 -5.67 20.63 5.60
C ALA A 203 -5.54 19.09 5.58
N GLY A 204 -5.08 18.49 6.68
CA GLY A 204 -5.06 17.04 6.85
C GLY A 204 -6.46 16.41 6.81
N VAL A 205 -7.45 17.01 7.48
CA VAL A 205 -8.84 16.52 7.42
C VAL A 205 -9.40 16.56 6.00
N VAL A 206 -9.14 17.64 5.26
CA VAL A 206 -9.57 17.76 3.86
C VAL A 206 -8.85 16.72 2.99
N ALA A 207 -7.54 16.53 3.17
CA ALA A 207 -6.77 15.55 2.42
C ALA A 207 -7.30 14.11 2.63
N VAL A 208 -7.57 13.72 3.88
CA VAL A 208 -8.11 12.40 4.24
C VAL A 208 -9.59 12.24 3.85
N GLY A 209 -10.38 13.31 3.95
CA GLY A 209 -11.80 13.30 3.57
C GLY A 209 -12.02 13.19 2.07
N THR A 210 -11.12 13.76 1.27
CA THR A 210 -11.20 13.76 -0.21
C THR A 210 -10.47 12.57 -0.85
N GLY A 211 -9.78 11.74 -0.07
CA GLY A 211 -8.93 10.66 -0.59
C GLY A 211 -7.71 11.18 -1.36
N ILE A 212 -7.36 12.46 -1.18
CA ILE A 212 -6.15 13.06 -1.75
C ILE A 212 -4.92 12.50 -1.05
N ASP A 213 -5.02 12.13 0.23
CA ASP A 213 -4.00 11.42 0.99
C ASP A 213 -3.64 10.07 0.38
N THR A 214 -4.62 9.23 0.00
CA THR A 214 -4.35 7.93 -0.64
C THR A 214 -3.82 8.09 -2.06
N ARG A 215 -4.27 9.11 -2.79
CA ARG A 215 -3.75 9.45 -4.12
C ARG A 215 -2.35 10.07 -4.08
N LEU A 216 -2.03 10.88 -3.06
CA LEU A 216 -0.67 11.37 -2.82
C LEU A 216 0.23 10.26 -2.30
N LEU A 217 -0.24 9.39 -1.40
CA LEU A 217 0.54 8.23 -0.93
C LEU A 217 0.74 7.19 -2.05
N ALA A 218 -0.17 7.08 -3.02
CA ALA A 218 0.05 6.28 -4.22
C ALA A 218 1.02 6.96 -5.21
N ARG A 219 1.02 8.30 -5.27
CA ARG A 219 1.89 9.10 -6.16
C ARG A 219 3.29 9.38 -5.58
N PHE A 220 3.42 9.38 -4.25
CA PHE A 220 4.63 9.60 -3.46
C PHE A 220 5.01 8.38 -2.63
N GLY A 221 4.39 7.22 -2.82
CA GLY A 221 4.75 5.95 -2.16
C GLY A 221 6.17 5.47 -2.48
N GLY A 222 6.81 6.06 -3.51
CA GLY A 222 8.23 5.90 -3.80
C GLY A 222 9.15 6.97 -3.15
N LEU A 223 8.61 8.00 -2.49
CA LEU A 223 9.35 9.14 -1.95
C LEU A 223 8.75 9.56 -0.60
N GLY A 224 9.04 8.83 0.49
CA GLY A 224 8.76 9.40 1.80
C GLY A 224 8.99 8.56 3.05
N ASP A 225 8.76 7.24 3.06
CA ASP A 225 8.73 6.52 4.36
C ASP A 225 9.20 5.05 4.37
N SER A 226 9.56 4.46 3.23
CA SER A 226 9.92 3.03 3.15
C SER A 226 11.44 2.75 3.21
N GLY A 227 12.31 3.75 3.10
CA GLY A 227 13.76 3.52 3.10
C GLY A 227 14.42 3.64 4.48
N LEU A 228 14.15 4.73 5.19
CA LEU A 228 14.80 5.04 6.46
C LEU A 228 14.08 4.38 7.64
N GLU A 229 12.74 4.42 7.70
CA GLU A 229 11.99 3.77 8.77
C GLU A 229 12.02 2.25 8.64
N ALA A 230 11.78 1.68 7.46
CA ALA A 230 11.88 0.23 7.26
C ALA A 230 13.33 -0.28 7.47
N GLY A 231 14.34 0.49 7.05
CA GLY A 231 15.75 0.17 7.29
C GLY A 231 16.16 0.25 8.77
N LEU A 232 15.61 1.20 9.54
CA LEU A 232 15.79 1.23 11.00
C LEU A 232 15.01 0.11 11.68
N LEU A 233 13.79 -0.19 11.25
CA LEU A 233 12.97 -1.28 11.78
C LEU A 233 13.64 -2.63 11.53
N GLN A 234 14.18 -2.88 10.35
CA GLN A 234 14.93 -4.10 10.00
C GLN A 234 16.20 -4.28 10.85
N ARG A 235 16.83 -3.18 11.28
CA ARG A 235 18.05 -3.21 12.12
C ARG A 235 17.74 -3.29 13.62
N LEU A 236 16.60 -2.78 14.05
CA LEU A 236 16.17 -2.77 15.45
C LEU A 236 15.31 -4.00 15.83
N ILE A 237 14.80 -4.72 14.83
CA ILE A 237 14.07 -5.98 14.97
C ILE A 237 15.04 -7.13 14.63
N PRO A 238 15.52 -7.90 15.62
CA PRO A 238 16.24 -9.13 15.32
C PRO A 238 15.32 -10.07 14.54
N ALA A 239 15.91 -10.85 13.62
CA ALA A 239 15.26 -11.87 12.78
C ALA A 239 14.36 -12.87 13.53
N ALA A 240 14.40 -12.88 14.88
CA ALA A 240 13.47 -13.57 15.75
C ALA A 240 11.99 -13.14 15.58
N LEU A 241 11.69 -11.95 15.03
CA LEU A 241 10.31 -11.54 14.74
C LEU A 241 9.72 -12.18 13.46
N ALA A 242 10.53 -12.85 12.63
CA ALA A 242 10.04 -13.67 11.52
C ALA A 242 9.63 -15.10 11.94
N ALA A 243 9.89 -15.47 13.21
CA ALA A 243 9.60 -16.79 13.76
C ALA A 243 8.68 -16.67 14.99
N SER A 244 7.52 -16.04 14.81
CA SER A 244 6.38 -16.37 15.68
C SER A 244 5.83 -17.73 15.21
N PRO A 245 5.40 -18.64 16.11
CA PRO A 245 4.77 -19.87 15.68
C PRO A 245 3.55 -19.50 14.83
N GLN A 246 3.57 -19.82 13.54
CA GLN A 246 2.36 -19.70 12.71
C GLN A 246 1.27 -20.54 13.38
N PRO A 247 0.02 -20.05 13.43
CA PRO A 247 -1.09 -20.90 13.84
C PRO A 247 -1.06 -22.17 13.00
N ALA A 248 -1.29 -23.33 13.62
CA ALA A 248 -1.16 -24.65 13.00
C ALA A 248 -2.06 -24.90 11.77
N ARG A 249 -2.88 -23.91 11.39
CA ARG A 249 -3.70 -23.85 10.18
C ARG A 249 -3.86 -22.40 9.73
N LEU A 250 -3.79 -22.17 8.41
CA LEU A 250 -4.07 -20.86 7.81
C LEU A 250 -5.50 -20.37 8.15
N PRO A 251 -5.73 -19.08 8.40
CA PRO A 251 -7.07 -18.55 8.62
C PRO A 251 -7.94 -18.66 7.35
N VAL A 252 -9.26 -18.51 7.50
CA VAL A 252 -10.17 -18.29 6.36
C VAL A 252 -10.34 -16.78 6.18
N GLU A 253 -9.85 -16.27 5.05
CA GLU A 253 -9.95 -14.84 4.73
C GLU A 253 -11.29 -14.49 4.07
N SER A 254 -11.80 -15.40 3.23
CA SER A 254 -13.11 -15.26 2.60
C SER A 254 -13.75 -16.62 2.33
N ALA A 255 -15.05 -16.71 2.58
CA ALA A 255 -15.86 -17.89 2.28
C ALA A 255 -16.36 -17.95 0.83
N ARG A 256 -16.05 -16.94 -0.01
CA ARG A 256 -16.66 -16.76 -1.33
C ARG A 256 -15.63 -16.56 -2.45
N ALA A 257 -14.89 -17.61 -2.80
CA ALA A 257 -14.23 -17.65 -4.10
C ALA A 257 -15.28 -17.98 -5.19
N SER A 258 -15.36 -17.18 -6.25
CA SER A 258 -16.23 -17.46 -7.39
C SER A 258 -15.54 -17.12 -8.71
N LEU A 259 -15.57 -18.05 -9.66
CA LEU A 259 -15.07 -17.88 -11.03
C LEU A 259 -16.22 -17.58 -12.02
N GLU A 260 -17.40 -17.23 -11.49
CA GLU A 260 -18.57 -16.92 -12.31
C GLU A 260 -18.50 -15.52 -12.91
N GLY A 261 -19.10 -15.37 -14.11
CA GLY A 261 -19.16 -14.08 -14.81
C GLY A 261 -17.98 -13.79 -15.72
N GLY A 262 -17.04 -14.73 -15.88
CA GLY A 262 -16.04 -14.68 -16.94
C GLY A 262 -16.69 -14.78 -18.32
N THR A 263 -16.17 -14.05 -19.30
CA THR A 263 -16.73 -13.96 -20.64
C THR A 263 -16.40 -15.18 -21.50
N GLN A 264 -15.20 -15.72 -21.37
CA GLN A 264 -14.75 -16.88 -22.14
C GLN A 264 -13.69 -17.68 -21.38
N TRP A 265 -13.77 -19.01 -21.48
CA TRP A 265 -12.71 -19.92 -21.05
C TRP A 265 -11.79 -20.30 -22.21
N LEU A 266 -10.50 -20.37 -21.91
CA LEU A 266 -9.39 -20.74 -22.79
C LEU A 266 -8.61 -21.89 -22.13
N ASN A 267 -8.04 -22.79 -22.93
CA ASN A 267 -7.34 -24.01 -22.49
C ASN A 267 -8.18 -25.00 -21.66
N ALA A 268 -9.47 -24.74 -21.41
CA ALA A 268 -10.37 -25.63 -20.67
C ALA A 268 -11.84 -25.34 -20.98
N ALA A 269 -12.70 -26.31 -20.70
CA ALA A 269 -14.14 -26.07 -20.55
C ALA A 269 -14.42 -25.22 -19.29
N PRO A 270 -15.55 -24.49 -19.23
CA PRO A 270 -15.91 -23.67 -18.07
C PRO A 270 -15.79 -24.41 -16.75
N GLN A 271 -15.12 -23.79 -15.77
CA GLN A 271 -14.94 -24.32 -14.42
C GLN A 271 -15.67 -23.43 -13.40
N SER A 272 -16.03 -24.01 -12.26
CA SER A 272 -16.49 -23.28 -11.09
C SER A 272 -15.72 -23.75 -9.86
N ILE A 273 -15.66 -22.93 -8.82
CA ILE A 273 -15.04 -23.34 -7.55
C ILE A 273 -15.76 -24.57 -6.97
N ALA A 274 -17.08 -24.67 -7.13
CA ALA A 274 -17.85 -25.84 -6.72
C ALA A 274 -17.42 -27.12 -7.46
N ALA A 275 -17.18 -27.04 -8.78
CA ALA A 275 -16.71 -28.18 -9.57
C ALA A 275 -15.26 -28.60 -9.22
N LEU A 276 -14.49 -27.70 -8.60
CA LEU A 276 -13.12 -27.92 -8.15
C LEU A 276 -13.01 -28.31 -6.68
N GLN A 277 -14.14 -28.55 -5.98
CA GLN A 277 -14.11 -29.04 -4.60
C GLN A 277 -13.29 -30.33 -4.47
N GLY A 278 -12.57 -30.44 -3.35
CA GLY A 278 -11.58 -31.50 -3.12
C GLY A 278 -10.18 -31.18 -3.66
N LYS A 279 -10.02 -30.12 -4.44
CA LYS A 279 -8.72 -29.67 -4.97
C LYS A 279 -8.32 -28.32 -4.37
N VAL A 280 -7.02 -28.08 -4.26
CA VAL A 280 -6.49 -26.75 -3.94
C VAL A 280 -6.48 -25.93 -5.22
N VAL A 281 -7.04 -24.71 -5.19
CA VAL A 281 -7.10 -23.85 -6.36
C VAL A 281 -6.25 -22.60 -6.15
N LEU A 282 -5.30 -22.36 -7.07
CA LEU A 282 -4.57 -21.11 -7.16
C LEU A 282 -5.21 -20.24 -8.24
N VAL A 283 -5.82 -19.13 -7.84
CA VAL A 283 -6.38 -18.14 -8.75
C VAL A 283 -5.33 -17.05 -8.98
N ASN A 284 -4.89 -16.89 -10.22
CA ASN A 284 -3.89 -15.91 -10.64
C ASN A 284 -4.55 -14.82 -11.48
N PHE A 285 -4.75 -13.63 -10.92
CA PHE A 285 -5.19 -12.44 -11.66
C PHE A 285 -4.01 -11.85 -12.41
N TRP A 286 -4.13 -11.74 -13.73
CA TRP A 286 -3.05 -11.31 -14.59
C TRP A 286 -3.58 -10.64 -15.86
N THR A 287 -2.70 -9.92 -16.56
CA THR A 287 -2.88 -9.51 -17.95
C THR A 287 -1.56 -9.67 -18.70
N TYR A 288 -1.59 -9.94 -20.00
CA TYR A 288 -0.38 -10.36 -20.73
C TYR A 288 0.57 -9.21 -21.06
N SER A 289 0.14 -7.95 -21.03
CA SER A 289 1.03 -6.80 -21.24
C SER A 289 1.64 -6.24 -19.95
N CYS A 290 1.24 -6.74 -18.77
CA CYS A 290 1.77 -6.30 -17.48
C CYS A 290 3.12 -6.96 -17.17
N ILE A 291 4.18 -6.17 -17.02
CA ILE A 291 5.53 -6.70 -16.73
C ILE A 291 5.58 -7.46 -15.40
N ASN A 292 4.88 -6.97 -14.36
CA ASN A 292 4.86 -7.62 -13.05
C ASN A 292 4.21 -9.02 -13.14
N CYS A 293 3.17 -9.16 -13.97
CA CYS A 293 2.54 -10.45 -14.26
C CYS A 293 3.51 -11.38 -15.01
N LEU A 294 4.23 -10.86 -16.01
CA LEU A 294 5.21 -11.64 -16.76
C LEU A 294 6.38 -12.14 -15.89
N ARG A 295 6.79 -11.38 -14.86
CA ARG A 295 7.80 -11.81 -13.88
C ARG A 295 7.27 -12.83 -12.86
N THR A 296 5.97 -12.80 -12.56
CA THR A 296 5.32 -13.78 -11.69
C THR A 296 5.02 -15.09 -12.41
N LEU A 297 4.79 -15.03 -13.72
CA LEU A 297 4.34 -16.16 -14.53
C LEU A 297 5.24 -17.41 -14.47
N PRO A 298 6.59 -17.31 -14.51
CA PRO A 298 7.46 -18.48 -14.39
C PRO A 298 7.21 -19.32 -13.12
N TYR A 299 6.93 -18.65 -11.99
CA TYR A 299 6.61 -19.32 -10.73
C TYR A 299 5.25 -20.02 -10.80
N VAL A 300 4.23 -19.32 -11.30
CA VAL A 300 2.88 -19.88 -11.45
C VAL A 300 2.87 -21.11 -12.37
N LYS A 301 3.58 -21.05 -13.51
CA LYS A 301 3.74 -22.17 -14.44
C LYS A 301 4.40 -23.36 -13.76
N ALA A 302 5.48 -23.11 -13.02
CA ALA A 302 6.22 -24.18 -12.38
C ALA A 302 5.46 -24.79 -11.18
N TRP A 303 4.67 -24.02 -10.43
CA TRP A 303 3.74 -24.57 -9.43
C TRP A 303 2.63 -25.40 -10.09
N ALA A 304 2.05 -24.91 -11.19
CA ALA A 304 1.04 -25.65 -11.95
C ALA A 304 1.58 -27.03 -12.36
N GLN A 305 2.81 -27.09 -12.88
CA GLN A 305 3.44 -28.34 -13.27
C GLN A 305 3.80 -29.24 -12.07
N LYS A 306 4.48 -28.68 -11.06
CA LYS A 306 4.98 -29.42 -9.89
C LYS A 306 3.86 -30.06 -9.07
N TYR A 307 2.74 -29.36 -8.91
CA TYR A 307 1.66 -29.78 -8.00
C TYR A 307 0.39 -30.30 -8.69
N ALA A 308 0.32 -30.32 -10.03
CA ALA A 308 -0.82 -30.86 -10.77
C ALA A 308 -1.18 -32.28 -10.33
N GLY A 309 -0.19 -33.18 -10.20
CA GLY A 309 -0.39 -34.56 -9.76
C GLY A 309 -0.72 -34.72 -8.27
N ARG A 310 -0.66 -33.63 -7.49
CA ARG A 310 -0.92 -33.63 -6.03
C ARG A 310 -2.23 -32.96 -5.67
N GLY A 311 -3.01 -32.50 -6.65
CA GLY A 311 -4.32 -31.89 -6.43
C GLY A 311 -4.35 -30.37 -6.47
N LEU A 312 -3.29 -29.69 -6.94
CA LEU A 312 -3.34 -28.27 -7.27
C LEU A 312 -3.95 -28.05 -8.65
N VAL A 313 -4.88 -27.10 -8.74
CA VAL A 313 -5.39 -26.55 -10.00
C VAL A 313 -5.06 -25.07 -10.04
N VAL A 314 -4.36 -24.64 -11.10
CA VAL A 314 -4.12 -23.21 -11.35
C VAL A 314 -5.15 -22.71 -12.34
N VAL A 315 -5.80 -21.59 -12.01
CA VAL A 315 -6.71 -20.87 -12.92
C VAL A 315 -6.18 -19.46 -13.11
N GLY A 316 -5.81 -19.12 -14.35
CA GLY A 316 -5.49 -17.73 -14.70
C GLY A 316 -6.76 -16.94 -14.95
N VAL A 317 -7.04 -15.93 -14.15
CA VAL A 317 -8.10 -14.95 -14.43
C VAL A 317 -7.46 -13.80 -15.19
N HIS A 318 -7.67 -13.79 -16.50
CA HIS A 318 -7.19 -12.73 -17.37
C HIS A 318 -8.14 -11.54 -17.30
N THR A 319 -7.82 -10.56 -16.47
CA THR A 319 -8.59 -9.31 -16.35
C THR A 319 -7.84 -8.22 -17.10
N PRO A 320 -8.41 -7.67 -18.20
CA PRO A 320 -7.71 -6.76 -19.10
C PRO A 320 -7.51 -5.38 -18.46
N GLU A 321 -6.31 -4.82 -18.61
CA GLU A 321 -5.98 -3.44 -18.27
C GLU A 321 -6.35 -2.48 -19.42
N PHE A 322 -6.19 -2.94 -20.67
CA PHE A 322 -6.48 -2.17 -21.88
C PHE A 322 -7.55 -2.83 -22.76
N ALA A 323 -8.21 -2.05 -23.63
CA ALA A 323 -9.25 -2.56 -24.51
C ALA A 323 -8.77 -3.67 -25.46
N PHE A 324 -7.53 -3.59 -25.96
CA PHE A 324 -6.98 -4.59 -26.87
C PHE A 324 -6.78 -5.96 -26.22
N GLU A 325 -6.72 -6.02 -24.89
CA GLU A 325 -6.58 -7.25 -24.11
C GLU A 325 -7.92 -7.98 -23.93
N LYS A 326 -9.04 -7.35 -24.30
CA LYS A 326 -10.36 -8.00 -24.34
C LYS A 326 -10.51 -8.96 -25.51
N ASP A 327 -9.73 -8.76 -26.58
CA ASP A 327 -9.78 -9.57 -27.79
C ASP A 327 -9.29 -11.01 -27.53
N PRO A 328 -10.14 -12.03 -27.69
CA PRO A 328 -9.75 -13.42 -27.42
C PRO A 328 -8.64 -13.95 -28.34
N GLY A 329 -8.50 -13.41 -29.55
CA GLY A 329 -7.41 -13.76 -30.47
C GLY A 329 -6.05 -13.30 -29.93
N ASN A 330 -5.99 -12.07 -29.40
CA ASN A 330 -4.78 -11.56 -28.76
C ASN A 330 -4.42 -12.38 -27.51
N VAL A 331 -5.39 -12.68 -26.66
CA VAL A 331 -5.15 -13.51 -25.46
C VAL A 331 -4.69 -14.91 -25.84
N ARG A 332 -5.30 -15.56 -26.85
CA ARG A 332 -4.84 -16.89 -27.32
C ARG A 332 -3.42 -16.88 -27.83
N ARG A 333 -3.02 -15.86 -28.60
CA ARG A 333 -1.63 -15.70 -29.05
C ARG A 333 -0.69 -15.55 -27.85
N ALA A 334 -1.03 -14.69 -26.90
CA ALA A 334 -0.24 -14.53 -25.68
C ALA A 334 -0.12 -15.83 -24.87
N LEU A 335 -1.18 -16.64 -24.77
CA LEU A 335 -1.12 -17.95 -24.11
C LEU A 335 -0.13 -18.89 -24.81
N GLN A 336 -0.08 -18.88 -26.14
CA GLN A 336 0.86 -19.68 -26.92
C GLN A 336 2.30 -19.19 -26.73
N ASP A 337 2.53 -17.89 -26.92
CA ASP A 337 3.86 -17.26 -26.84
C ASP A 337 4.47 -17.41 -25.44
N LEU A 338 3.64 -17.24 -24.39
CA LEU A 338 4.05 -17.39 -22.99
C LEU A 338 4.01 -18.85 -22.51
N GLN A 339 3.58 -19.78 -23.37
CA GLN A 339 3.45 -21.21 -23.10
C GLN A 339 2.62 -21.50 -21.82
N ILE A 340 1.46 -20.86 -21.72
CA ILE A 340 0.52 -21.06 -20.61
C ILE A 340 -0.43 -22.19 -20.98
N ALA A 341 -0.29 -23.33 -20.29
CA ALA A 341 -1.09 -24.53 -20.55
C ALA A 341 -2.25 -24.73 -19.57
N TYR A 342 -2.22 -24.08 -18.40
CA TYR A 342 -3.30 -24.20 -17.41
C TYR A 342 -4.57 -23.45 -17.86
N PRO A 343 -5.75 -23.77 -17.29
CA PRO A 343 -7.01 -23.10 -17.59
C PRO A 343 -6.95 -21.59 -17.40
N VAL A 344 -7.49 -20.83 -18.36
CA VAL A 344 -7.59 -19.36 -18.28
C VAL A 344 -9.02 -18.92 -18.55
N VAL A 345 -9.53 -18.00 -17.74
CA VAL A 345 -10.83 -17.35 -17.96
C VAL A 345 -10.60 -15.87 -18.22
N GLN A 346 -11.17 -15.35 -19.31
CA GLN A 346 -11.21 -13.92 -19.58
C GLN A 346 -12.30 -13.26 -18.73
N ASP A 347 -11.94 -12.22 -17.99
CA ASP A 347 -12.82 -11.45 -17.12
C ASP A 347 -12.98 -10.02 -17.67
N ASN A 348 -13.43 -9.90 -18.92
CA ASN A 348 -13.48 -8.63 -19.65
C ASN A 348 -14.38 -7.56 -18.99
N ASP A 349 -15.33 -7.99 -18.16
CA ASP A 349 -16.28 -7.15 -17.45
C ASP A 349 -15.92 -6.96 -15.96
N PHE A 350 -14.75 -7.46 -15.52
CA PHE A 350 -14.23 -7.35 -14.15
C PHE A 350 -15.19 -7.96 -13.11
N ARG A 351 -15.98 -8.97 -13.47
CA ARG A 351 -16.96 -9.60 -12.56
C ARG A 351 -16.25 -10.48 -11.55
N ILE A 352 -15.30 -11.30 -12.00
CA ILE A 352 -14.50 -12.15 -11.13
C ILE A 352 -13.57 -11.27 -10.28
N TRP A 353 -12.91 -10.29 -10.90
CA TRP A 353 -12.08 -9.28 -10.24
C TRP A 353 -12.77 -8.61 -9.04
N ARG A 354 -13.97 -8.06 -9.26
CA ARG A 354 -14.77 -7.45 -8.18
C ARG A 354 -15.29 -8.49 -7.17
N GLY A 355 -15.58 -9.70 -7.61
CA GLY A 355 -16.01 -10.79 -6.72
C GLY A 355 -14.95 -11.17 -5.68
N PHE A 356 -13.67 -11.04 -6.04
CA PHE A 356 -12.53 -11.25 -5.14
C PHE A 356 -12.07 -9.98 -4.40
N ASP A 357 -12.74 -8.84 -4.61
CA ASP A 357 -12.32 -7.52 -4.12
C ASP A 357 -10.86 -7.19 -4.51
N ASN A 358 -10.44 -7.61 -5.71
CA ASN A 358 -9.07 -7.41 -6.17
C ASN A 358 -8.84 -5.96 -6.61
N HIS A 359 -7.60 -5.50 -6.47
CA HIS A 359 -7.19 -4.14 -6.83
C HIS A 359 -5.82 -4.07 -7.54
N TYR A 360 -5.18 -5.22 -7.81
CA TYR A 360 -3.79 -5.27 -8.27
C TYR A 360 -3.54 -6.32 -9.36
N TRP A 361 -2.56 -6.03 -10.21
CA TRP A 361 -1.93 -6.98 -11.11
C TRP A 361 -0.44 -7.13 -10.75
N PRO A 362 0.10 -8.36 -10.62
CA PRO A 362 -0.62 -9.61 -10.41
C PRO A 362 -1.27 -9.67 -9.02
N ALA A 363 -2.23 -10.59 -8.85
CA ALA A 363 -2.72 -10.99 -7.54
C ALA A 363 -2.96 -12.51 -7.52
N LEU A 364 -2.49 -13.17 -6.46
CA LEU A 364 -2.67 -14.59 -6.24
C LEU A 364 -3.64 -14.81 -5.09
N TYR A 365 -4.62 -15.69 -5.26
CA TYR A 365 -5.52 -16.14 -4.20
C TYR A 365 -5.44 -17.66 -4.06
N PHE A 366 -5.29 -18.13 -2.83
CA PHE A 366 -5.09 -19.53 -2.50
C PHE A 366 -6.37 -20.08 -1.87
N VAL A 367 -7.02 -21.00 -2.57
CA VAL A 367 -8.32 -21.55 -2.21
C VAL A 367 -8.15 -23.00 -1.76
N ASP A 368 -8.68 -23.34 -0.60
CA ASP A 368 -8.63 -24.70 -0.07
C ASP A 368 -9.58 -25.67 -0.79
N ALA A 369 -9.46 -26.96 -0.44
CA ALA A 369 -10.32 -28.03 -0.97
C ALA A 369 -11.82 -27.85 -0.67
N GLN A 370 -12.20 -26.94 0.24
CA GLN A 370 -13.58 -26.61 0.54
C GLN A 370 -14.08 -25.39 -0.26
N GLY A 371 -13.23 -24.78 -1.10
CA GLY A 371 -13.59 -23.61 -1.91
C GLY A 371 -13.47 -22.27 -1.17
N ARG A 372 -12.73 -22.20 -0.05
CA ARG A 372 -12.54 -20.98 0.74
C ARG A 372 -11.18 -20.36 0.48
N VAL A 373 -11.13 -19.03 0.42
CA VAL A 373 -9.85 -18.30 0.33
C VAL A 373 -9.15 -18.34 1.68
N ARG A 374 -7.91 -18.85 1.68
CA ARG A 374 -7.08 -19.02 2.89
C ARG A 374 -5.88 -18.09 2.94
N HIS A 375 -5.53 -17.52 1.79
CA HIS A 375 -4.46 -16.54 1.67
C HIS A 375 -4.60 -15.76 0.37
N HIS A 376 -3.98 -14.58 0.31
CA HIS A 376 -3.73 -13.83 -0.90
C HIS A 376 -2.34 -13.20 -0.91
N GLN A 377 -1.78 -12.98 -2.10
CA GLN A 377 -0.54 -12.24 -2.34
C GLN A 377 -0.82 -11.18 -3.40
N PHE A 378 -0.66 -9.90 -3.05
CA PHE A 378 -0.79 -8.79 -3.99
C PHE A 378 0.57 -8.36 -4.53
N GLY A 379 0.60 -8.03 -5.82
CA GLY A 379 1.80 -7.59 -6.51
C GLY A 379 2.81 -8.72 -6.75
N GLU A 380 3.93 -8.34 -7.37
CA GLU A 380 5.05 -9.23 -7.66
C GLU A 380 5.81 -9.61 -6.37
N GLY A 381 6.26 -10.88 -6.30
CA GLY A 381 7.10 -11.37 -5.20
C GLY A 381 6.39 -12.34 -4.27
N GLY A 382 6.95 -12.54 -3.06
CA GLY A 382 6.36 -13.44 -2.06
C GLY A 382 6.34 -14.93 -2.44
N TYR A 383 7.08 -15.33 -3.48
CA TYR A 383 6.97 -16.66 -4.09
C TYR A 383 7.26 -17.82 -3.11
N ALA A 384 8.30 -17.69 -2.28
CA ALA A 384 8.63 -18.71 -1.27
C ALA A 384 7.58 -18.82 -0.15
N ALA A 385 6.86 -17.74 0.17
CA ALA A 385 5.76 -17.79 1.12
C ALA A 385 4.50 -18.38 0.45
N SER A 386 4.22 -17.97 -0.78
CA SER A 386 3.15 -18.49 -1.62
C SER A 386 3.24 -20.00 -1.83
N GLU A 387 4.44 -20.52 -2.13
CA GLU A 387 4.63 -21.96 -2.30
C GLU A 387 4.39 -22.75 -1.00
N ARG A 388 4.82 -22.22 0.15
CA ARG A 388 4.54 -22.83 1.46
C ARG A 388 3.05 -22.92 1.74
N VAL A 389 2.28 -21.89 1.37
CA VAL A 389 0.82 -21.89 1.47
C VAL A 389 0.22 -22.98 0.59
N ILE A 390 0.69 -23.14 -0.66
CA ILE A 390 0.24 -24.24 -1.53
C ILE A 390 0.50 -25.59 -0.86
N GLU A 391 1.71 -25.81 -0.34
CA GLU A 391 2.09 -27.08 0.30
C GLU A 391 1.29 -27.36 1.58
N GLU A 392 0.95 -26.33 2.36
CA GLU A 392 0.07 -26.44 3.53
C GLU A 392 -1.36 -26.80 3.14
N LEU A 393 -1.95 -26.12 2.15
CA LEU A 393 -3.30 -26.43 1.69
C LEU A 393 -3.40 -27.83 1.07
N LEU A 394 -2.36 -28.28 0.35
CA LEU A 394 -2.30 -29.63 -0.19
C LEU A 394 -2.22 -30.68 0.93
N ARG A 395 -1.48 -30.39 2.01
CA ARG A 395 -1.41 -31.25 3.20
C ARG A 395 -2.76 -31.33 3.90
N GLU A 396 -3.43 -30.20 4.11
CA GLU A 396 -4.78 -30.16 4.68
C GLU A 396 -5.81 -30.91 3.83
N ALA A 397 -5.63 -30.93 2.51
CA ALA A 397 -6.48 -31.67 1.57
C ALA A 397 -6.18 -33.19 1.51
N GLY A 398 -5.16 -33.67 2.24
CA GLY A 398 -4.79 -35.10 2.25
C GLY A 398 -4.06 -35.56 0.98
N ALA A 399 -3.29 -34.68 0.33
CA ALA A 399 -2.57 -35.01 -0.90
C ALA A 399 -1.58 -36.19 -0.72
N PRO A 400 -1.39 -37.05 -1.74
CA PRO A 400 -0.42 -38.13 -1.67
C PRO A 400 1.00 -37.61 -1.40
N GLY A 401 1.71 -38.25 -0.46
CA GLY A 401 3.08 -37.90 -0.10
C GLY A 401 3.23 -36.68 0.83
N THR A 402 2.16 -36.17 1.44
CA THR A 402 2.20 -35.11 2.49
C THR A 402 1.98 -35.65 3.91
N GLY A 403 2.35 -36.90 4.19
CA GLY A 403 2.19 -37.47 5.54
C GLY A 403 2.85 -36.60 6.63
N ASP A 404 2.28 -36.60 7.84
CA ASP A 404 2.58 -35.72 8.98
C ASP A 404 4.05 -35.68 9.50
N ALA A 405 4.98 -36.35 8.82
CA ALA A 405 6.35 -36.56 9.29
C ALA A 405 7.47 -36.18 8.29
N GLN A 406 7.16 -35.61 7.13
CA GLN A 406 8.19 -35.11 6.22
C GLN A 406 8.24 -33.57 6.32
N PRO A 407 9.37 -32.96 6.73
CA PRO A 407 9.59 -31.54 6.55
C PRO A 407 9.28 -31.20 5.10
N VAL A 408 8.35 -30.27 4.90
CA VAL A 408 8.09 -29.71 3.58
C VAL A 408 9.45 -29.29 3.01
N PRO A 409 9.90 -29.84 1.87
CA PRO A 409 11.15 -29.43 1.26
C PRO A 409 11.15 -27.91 1.13
N ALA A 410 12.31 -27.26 1.26
CA ALA A 410 12.39 -25.82 1.03
C ALA A 410 11.70 -25.46 -0.30
N PRO A 411 11.05 -24.29 -0.42
CA PRO A 411 10.55 -23.81 -1.70
C PRO A 411 11.69 -23.89 -2.72
N ASN A 412 11.57 -24.80 -3.69
CA ASN A 412 12.68 -25.21 -4.55
C ASN A 412 12.28 -25.24 -6.02
N VAL A 413 11.20 -24.53 -6.36
CA VAL A 413 10.94 -24.26 -7.77
C VAL A 413 12.04 -23.33 -8.26
N ALA A 414 12.83 -23.81 -9.22
CA ALA A 414 13.79 -23.04 -9.98
C ALA A 414 13.14 -22.65 -11.32
N PRO A 415 12.42 -21.51 -11.39
CA PRO A 415 11.81 -21.09 -12.65
C PRO A 415 12.87 -20.65 -13.65
N ASP A 416 12.52 -20.69 -14.94
CA ASP A 416 13.32 -20.10 -16.00
C ASP A 416 13.19 -18.56 -15.98
N LEU A 417 14.22 -17.89 -15.46
CA LEU A 417 14.27 -16.43 -15.28
C LEU A 417 15.05 -15.77 -16.41
N ARG A 418 14.45 -15.71 -17.61
CA ARG A 418 15.03 -15.03 -18.78
C ARG A 418 14.09 -13.98 -19.35
N GLY A 419 14.66 -13.02 -20.10
CA GLY A 419 13.91 -11.97 -20.77
C GLY A 419 13.04 -11.15 -19.80
N PRO A 420 11.73 -10.96 -20.10
CA PRO A 420 10.78 -10.29 -19.21
C PRO A 420 10.53 -11.01 -17.90
N GLY A 421 10.87 -12.30 -17.77
CA GLY A 421 10.68 -13.10 -16.56
C GLY A 421 11.73 -12.84 -15.47
N LEU A 422 12.79 -12.09 -15.76
CA LEU A 422 13.81 -11.72 -14.78
C LEU A 422 13.24 -10.72 -13.77
N ALA A 423 13.37 -11.00 -12.47
CA ALA A 423 12.89 -10.16 -11.39
C ALA A 423 13.37 -8.70 -11.49
N ALA A 424 12.53 -7.78 -11.02
CA ALA A 424 12.89 -6.37 -10.98
C ALA A 424 14.09 -6.11 -10.06
N ASP A 425 14.92 -5.13 -10.39
CA ASP A 425 15.93 -4.57 -9.50
C ASP A 425 15.28 -3.60 -8.51
N ALA A 426 14.77 -4.14 -7.40
CA ALA A 426 14.03 -3.38 -6.40
C ALA A 426 14.86 -2.24 -5.76
N ASP A 427 16.19 -2.40 -5.68
CA ASP A 427 17.06 -1.41 -5.07
C ASP A 427 17.20 -0.16 -5.93
N THR A 428 17.04 -0.28 -7.25
CA THR A 428 17.25 0.80 -8.22
C THR A 428 15.99 1.24 -8.96
N LEU A 429 14.86 0.54 -8.79
CA LEU A 429 13.57 0.90 -9.36
C LEU A 429 13.03 2.19 -8.71
N ARG A 430 12.99 3.29 -9.47
CA ARG A 430 12.44 4.59 -9.05
C ARG A 430 11.37 5.14 -9.99
N SER A 431 11.25 4.58 -11.19
CA SER A 431 10.21 4.96 -12.15
C SER A 431 8.90 4.20 -11.92
N PRO A 432 7.77 4.89 -11.73
CA PRO A 432 6.46 4.25 -11.68
C PRO A 432 5.97 3.95 -13.10
N GLU A 433 5.00 3.04 -13.20
CA GLU A 433 4.24 2.83 -14.44
C GLU A 433 3.66 4.15 -14.96
N THR A 434 3.89 4.41 -16.25
CA THR A 434 3.57 5.68 -16.88
C THR A 434 2.68 5.44 -18.09
N TYR A 435 1.38 5.62 -17.89
CA TYR A 435 0.39 5.59 -18.96
C TYR A 435 0.60 6.73 -19.95
N LEU A 436 0.31 6.49 -21.23
CA LEU A 436 0.44 7.48 -22.30
C LEU A 436 -0.94 8.04 -22.71
N GLY A 437 -2.00 7.27 -22.51
CA GLY A 437 -3.38 7.74 -22.66
C GLY A 437 -3.78 8.78 -21.60
N TYR A 438 -4.66 9.71 -21.98
CA TYR A 438 -5.01 10.84 -21.11
C TYR A 438 -5.94 10.48 -19.95
N GLU A 439 -6.62 9.33 -19.97
CA GLU A 439 -7.61 8.95 -18.96
C GLU A 439 -6.96 8.63 -17.59
N LYS A 440 -5.76 8.04 -17.62
CA LYS A 440 -5.00 7.65 -16.42
C LYS A 440 -4.15 8.79 -15.83
N GLY A 441 -4.37 10.03 -16.28
CA GLY A 441 -3.84 11.24 -15.64
C GLY A 441 -2.37 11.58 -15.91
N SER A 442 -1.75 10.89 -16.87
CA SER A 442 -0.42 11.21 -17.37
C SER A 442 -0.54 12.13 -18.59
N SER A 443 0.41 13.05 -18.78
CA SER A 443 0.41 13.99 -19.89
C SER A 443 1.83 14.23 -20.41
N PRO A 444 2.02 14.33 -21.73
CA PRO A 444 3.34 14.52 -22.30
C PRO A 444 3.88 15.93 -22.02
N ARG A 445 5.20 16.01 -21.90
CA ARG A 445 5.98 17.24 -21.79
C ARG A 445 6.23 17.79 -23.18
N VAL A 446 5.36 18.69 -23.64
CA VAL A 446 5.42 19.29 -24.97
C VAL A 446 5.40 20.81 -24.87
N ALA A 447 5.97 21.49 -25.86
CA ALA A 447 5.82 22.92 -26.01
C ALA A 447 4.39 23.22 -26.48
N GLY A 448 3.57 23.80 -25.61
CA GLY A 448 2.18 24.16 -25.91
C GLY A 448 1.15 23.32 -25.17
N LYS A 449 -0.09 23.31 -25.68
CA LYS A 449 -1.22 22.61 -25.07
C LYS A 449 -1.40 21.23 -25.67
N VAL A 450 -1.74 20.27 -24.82
CA VAL A 450 -2.16 18.94 -25.25
C VAL A 450 -3.60 18.99 -25.73
N VAL A 451 -3.85 18.49 -26.94
CA VAL A 451 -5.19 18.40 -27.56
C VAL A 451 -5.65 16.93 -27.59
N PRO A 452 -6.63 16.54 -26.77
CA PRO A 452 -7.19 15.18 -26.80
C PRO A 452 -7.98 14.89 -28.08
N ASP A 453 -7.99 13.62 -28.48
CA ASP A 453 -8.81 13.02 -29.55
C ASP A 453 -8.65 13.57 -30.98
N LYS A 454 -7.77 14.55 -31.17
CA LYS A 454 -7.49 15.14 -32.48
C LYS A 454 -6.02 15.01 -32.82
N PRO A 455 -5.67 14.78 -34.11
CA PRO A 455 -4.29 14.88 -34.55
C PRO A 455 -3.75 16.28 -34.29
N ALA A 456 -2.59 16.34 -33.64
CA ALA A 456 -1.87 17.59 -33.37
C ALA A 456 -0.37 17.36 -33.51
N HIS A 457 0.33 18.41 -33.96
CA HIS A 457 1.78 18.40 -34.02
C HIS A 457 2.37 18.78 -32.67
N TYR A 458 3.24 17.94 -32.13
CA TYR A 458 3.89 18.13 -30.84
C TYR A 458 5.38 18.40 -31.03
N THR A 459 5.86 19.41 -30.30
CA THR A 459 7.29 19.68 -30.16
C THR A 459 7.73 19.26 -28.75
N PRO A 460 8.75 18.42 -28.61
CA PRO A 460 9.15 17.89 -27.30
C PRO A 460 9.71 19.01 -26.41
N ALA A 461 9.39 18.97 -25.12
CA ALA A 461 10.00 19.83 -24.11
C ALA A 461 11.03 19.05 -23.28
N ALA A 462 11.85 19.77 -22.50
CA ALA A 462 12.87 19.15 -21.66
C ALA A 462 12.24 18.17 -20.63
N LEU A 463 12.76 16.94 -20.66
CA LEU A 463 12.33 15.85 -19.79
C LEU A 463 12.94 15.98 -18.39
N GLN A 464 12.08 15.90 -17.39
CA GLN A 464 12.45 15.66 -15.99
C GLN A 464 12.38 14.16 -15.69
N SER A 465 12.89 13.73 -14.54
CA SER A 465 12.77 12.34 -14.10
C SER A 465 11.30 11.89 -14.09
N ASN A 466 11.05 10.69 -14.61
CA ASN A 466 9.72 10.08 -14.71
C ASN A 466 8.72 10.89 -15.54
N THR A 467 9.21 11.56 -16.59
CA THR A 467 8.36 12.28 -17.54
C THR A 467 8.67 11.84 -18.97
N TRP A 468 7.66 11.98 -19.83
CA TRP A 468 7.72 11.58 -21.23
C TRP A 468 7.27 12.71 -22.15
N SER A 469 7.60 12.64 -23.42
CA SER A 469 7.26 13.64 -24.43
C SER A 469 6.97 13.00 -25.79
N LEU A 470 6.35 13.79 -26.67
CA LEU A 470 6.05 13.43 -28.05
C LEU A 470 6.70 14.43 -29.01
N SER A 471 7.11 13.94 -30.16
CA SER A 471 7.54 14.76 -31.30
C SER A 471 6.84 14.32 -32.59
N GLY A 472 6.43 15.28 -33.42
CA GLY A 472 5.67 15.00 -34.65
C GLY A 472 4.15 14.97 -34.43
N THR A 473 3.41 14.43 -35.39
CA THR A 473 1.94 14.42 -35.37
C THR A 473 1.41 13.19 -34.62
N TRP A 474 0.72 13.43 -33.51
CA TRP A 474 0.11 12.38 -32.69
C TRP A 474 -1.35 12.68 -32.38
N THR A 475 -2.12 11.64 -32.13
CA THR A 475 -3.46 11.72 -31.53
C THR A 475 -3.41 11.07 -30.15
N LEU A 476 -3.77 11.81 -29.10
CA LEU A 476 -3.90 11.23 -27.76
C LEU A 476 -5.32 10.70 -27.58
N LYS A 477 -5.45 9.42 -27.27
CA LYS A 477 -6.68 8.69 -26.98
C LYS A 477 -6.81 8.41 -25.47
N PRO A 478 -7.97 7.94 -24.97
CA PRO A 478 -8.15 7.64 -23.55
C PRO A 478 -7.06 6.70 -22.99
N GLU A 479 -6.76 5.62 -23.71
CA GLU A 479 -5.86 4.55 -23.26
C GLU A 479 -4.44 4.61 -23.85
N PHE A 480 -4.24 5.28 -25.01
CA PHE A 480 -2.97 5.25 -25.75
C PHE A 480 -2.73 6.53 -26.54
N VAL A 481 -1.53 6.64 -27.12
CA VAL A 481 -1.19 7.66 -28.12
C VAL A 481 -0.92 7.00 -29.46
N GLU A 482 -1.37 7.62 -30.55
CA GLU A 482 -1.25 7.08 -31.91
C GLU A 482 -0.51 8.05 -32.83
N GLY A 483 0.58 7.59 -33.44
CA GLY A 483 1.38 8.36 -34.37
C GLY A 483 0.75 8.37 -35.76
N ALA A 484 0.46 9.56 -36.29
CA ALA A 484 -0.16 9.70 -37.60
C ALA A 484 0.85 9.52 -38.74
N ASP A 485 2.06 10.06 -38.56
CA ASP A 485 3.08 10.14 -39.61
C ASP A 485 4.30 9.28 -39.28
N ALA A 486 5.00 8.85 -40.33
CA ALA A 486 6.35 8.31 -40.19
C ALA A 486 7.30 9.37 -39.62
N GLY A 487 8.23 8.93 -38.75
CA GLY A 487 9.20 9.78 -38.10
C GLY A 487 8.74 10.38 -36.77
N GLY A 488 7.52 10.10 -36.31
CA GLY A 488 7.04 10.50 -34.99
C GLY A 488 7.91 9.93 -33.87
N GLY A 489 8.17 10.74 -32.85
CA GLY A 489 9.01 10.38 -31.72
C GLY A 489 8.26 10.29 -30.40
N LEU A 490 8.69 9.36 -29.56
CA LEU A 490 8.25 9.17 -28.17
C LEU A 490 9.48 9.06 -27.30
N ALA A 491 9.59 9.89 -26.27
CA ALA A 491 10.74 9.88 -25.38
C ALA A 491 10.32 9.83 -23.91
N MET A 492 11.12 9.18 -23.07
CA MET A 492 10.92 9.14 -21.62
C MET A 492 12.25 9.15 -20.87
N ARG A 493 12.31 9.94 -19.80
CA ARG A 493 13.41 9.88 -18.83
C ARG A 493 12.99 9.01 -17.65
N PHE A 494 13.77 7.96 -17.37
CA PHE A 494 13.46 6.94 -16.38
C PHE A 494 14.69 6.62 -15.52
N GLU A 495 14.46 5.94 -14.40
CA GLU A 495 15.44 5.47 -13.42
C GLU A 495 15.01 4.07 -12.94
N ALA A 496 15.52 3.07 -13.66
CA ALA A 496 15.29 1.63 -13.44
C ALA A 496 16.31 0.84 -14.28
N ARG A 497 16.52 -0.45 -13.99
CA ARG A 497 17.41 -1.30 -14.79
C ARG A 497 16.81 -1.58 -16.17
N ASP A 498 15.55 -1.96 -16.19
CA ASP A 498 14.81 -2.32 -17.39
C ASP A 498 13.77 -1.23 -17.72
N ALA A 499 13.65 -0.89 -19.00
CA ALA A 499 12.55 -0.07 -19.51
C ALA A 499 11.79 -0.86 -20.59
N ASN A 500 10.48 -0.94 -20.41
CA ASN A 500 9.58 -1.66 -21.29
C ASN A 500 8.47 -0.70 -21.75
N LEU A 501 7.88 -0.97 -22.91
CA LEU A 501 6.78 -0.19 -23.44
C LEU A 501 5.72 -1.13 -24.01
N VAL A 502 4.48 -0.93 -23.62
CA VAL A 502 3.33 -1.58 -24.26
C VAL A 502 3.06 -0.86 -25.58
N LEU A 503 3.36 -1.54 -26.68
CA LEU A 503 3.23 -1.03 -28.05
C LEU A 503 2.20 -1.85 -28.82
N GLY A 504 1.57 -1.22 -29.81
CA GLY A 504 0.76 -1.88 -30.82
C GLY A 504 0.83 -1.15 -32.16
N ALA A 505 0.24 -1.76 -33.19
CA ALA A 505 0.10 -1.18 -34.52
C ALA A 505 -1.39 -0.87 -34.79
N GLY A 506 -1.67 0.35 -35.24
CA GLY A 506 -3.02 0.78 -35.64
C GLY A 506 -3.37 0.45 -37.09
N GLY A 507 -2.36 0.18 -37.93
CA GLY A 507 -2.51 -0.21 -39.33
C GLY A 507 -2.47 -1.73 -39.55
N SER A 508 -2.49 -2.16 -40.81
CA SER A 508 -2.49 -3.58 -41.21
C SER A 508 -1.12 -4.26 -41.22
N GLY A 509 -0.05 -3.53 -40.90
CA GLY A 509 1.33 -4.02 -40.99
C GLY A 509 2.18 -3.67 -39.78
N PRO A 510 3.35 -4.30 -39.64
CA PRO A 510 4.28 -4.04 -38.56
C PRO A 510 4.83 -2.61 -38.63
N VAL A 511 5.14 -2.02 -37.48
CA VAL A 511 5.71 -0.66 -37.38
C VAL A 511 7.16 -0.76 -36.92
N ARG A 512 8.09 -0.41 -37.80
CA ARG A 512 9.52 -0.38 -37.45
C ARG A 512 9.82 0.87 -36.62
N PHE A 513 10.76 0.75 -35.70
CA PHE A 513 11.26 1.88 -34.93
C PHE A 513 12.76 1.82 -34.72
N ARG A 514 13.34 2.98 -34.41
CA ARG A 514 14.72 3.09 -33.95
C ARG A 514 14.73 3.75 -32.57
N LEU A 515 15.42 3.10 -31.64
CA LEU A 515 15.61 3.51 -30.26
C LEU A 515 17.01 4.09 -30.07
N THR A 516 17.09 5.17 -29.32
CA THR A 516 18.33 5.66 -28.74
C THR A 516 18.21 5.72 -27.22
N LEU A 517 19.34 5.56 -26.55
CA LEU A 517 19.51 5.68 -25.11
C LEU A 517 20.52 6.82 -24.86
N ASP A 518 20.04 7.93 -24.31
CA ASP A 518 20.79 9.18 -24.16
C ASP A 518 21.41 9.67 -25.49
N GLY A 519 20.62 9.58 -26.57
CA GLY A 519 21.02 10.05 -27.91
C GLY A 519 21.97 9.12 -28.67
N GLN A 520 22.36 7.99 -28.10
CA GLN A 520 23.22 6.98 -28.74
C GLN A 520 22.47 5.66 -28.94
N PRO A 521 22.90 4.77 -29.85
CA PRO A 521 22.38 3.40 -29.89
C PRO A 521 22.54 2.71 -28.53
N PRO A 522 21.62 1.81 -28.13
CA PRO A 522 21.64 1.19 -26.82
C PRO A 522 22.87 0.30 -26.59
N GLY A 523 23.50 -0.23 -27.65
CA GLY A 523 24.64 -1.13 -27.55
C GLY A 523 24.31 -2.30 -26.62
N ARG A 524 25.22 -2.66 -25.71
CA ARG A 524 25.00 -3.71 -24.69
C ARG A 524 23.83 -3.49 -23.73
N HIS A 525 23.22 -2.30 -23.73
CA HIS A 525 22.06 -1.97 -22.89
C HIS A 525 20.72 -2.26 -23.58
N HIS A 526 20.73 -2.91 -24.75
CA HIS A 526 19.52 -3.24 -25.49
C HIS A 526 18.66 -4.28 -24.74
N GLY A 527 17.33 -4.15 -24.84
CA GLY A 527 16.38 -5.14 -24.34
C GLY A 527 16.23 -6.34 -25.29
N THR A 528 15.35 -7.28 -24.95
CA THR A 528 15.13 -8.47 -25.81
C THR A 528 14.43 -8.16 -27.14
N ASP A 529 13.72 -7.04 -27.23
CA ASP A 529 12.92 -6.67 -28.41
C ASP A 529 13.58 -5.58 -29.28
N VAL A 530 14.83 -5.22 -28.97
CA VAL A 530 15.59 -4.18 -29.66
C VAL A 530 17.01 -4.68 -29.87
N ASP A 531 17.58 -4.48 -31.07
CA ASP A 531 18.97 -4.84 -31.34
C ASP A 531 19.98 -3.82 -30.76
N ALA A 532 21.27 -4.12 -30.82
CA ALA A 532 22.32 -3.25 -30.29
C ALA A 532 22.41 -1.88 -31.00
N ASP A 533 21.97 -1.81 -32.26
CA ASP A 533 21.92 -0.58 -33.06
C ASP A 533 20.63 0.22 -32.81
N GLY A 534 19.72 -0.30 -31.98
CA GLY A 534 18.47 0.31 -31.58
C GLY A 534 17.29 0.01 -32.50
N ASN A 535 17.41 -0.88 -33.49
CA ASN A 535 16.27 -1.20 -34.35
C ASN A 535 15.34 -2.21 -33.67
N GLY A 536 14.03 -2.01 -33.87
CA GLY A 536 12.98 -2.90 -33.39
C GLY A 536 11.74 -2.83 -34.28
N VAL A 537 10.83 -3.76 -34.08
CA VAL A 537 9.60 -3.88 -34.88
C VAL A 537 8.42 -4.17 -33.95
N VAL A 538 7.36 -3.39 -34.10
CA VAL A 538 6.06 -3.66 -33.47
C VAL A 538 5.24 -4.53 -34.41
N ASP A 539 5.13 -5.82 -34.09
CA ASP A 539 4.44 -6.84 -34.89
C ASP A 539 3.14 -7.35 -34.22
N ALA A 540 2.99 -7.12 -32.92
CA ALA A 540 1.81 -7.41 -32.14
C ALA A 540 1.54 -6.32 -31.09
N THR A 541 0.31 -6.24 -30.58
CA THR A 541 0.02 -5.38 -29.42
C THR A 541 0.37 -6.12 -28.13
N ARG A 542 1.52 -5.81 -27.54
CA ARG A 542 2.07 -6.47 -26.35
C ARG A 542 3.10 -5.59 -25.64
N LEU A 543 3.70 -6.10 -24.57
CA LEU A 543 4.88 -5.50 -23.95
C LEU A 543 6.15 -5.79 -24.78
N TYR A 544 6.96 -4.76 -24.97
CA TYR A 544 8.29 -4.84 -25.59
C TYR A 544 9.35 -4.39 -24.57
N GLN A 545 10.36 -5.21 -24.33
CA GLN A 545 11.51 -4.85 -23.51
C GLN A 545 12.51 -4.08 -24.36
N LEU A 546 12.61 -2.78 -24.10
CA LEU A 546 13.36 -1.85 -24.93
C LEU A 546 14.81 -1.71 -24.48
N VAL A 547 15.03 -1.60 -23.16
CA VAL A 547 16.33 -1.36 -22.55
C VAL A 547 16.50 -2.30 -21.37
N ARG A 548 17.69 -2.87 -21.25
CA ARG A 548 18.19 -3.55 -20.06
C ARG A 548 19.59 -3.04 -19.77
N GLN A 549 19.73 -2.20 -18.75
CA GLN A 549 21.01 -1.61 -18.43
C GLN A 549 22.01 -2.67 -17.93
N SER A 550 23.18 -2.76 -18.58
CA SER A 550 24.31 -3.55 -18.07
C SER A 550 25.18 -2.72 -17.13
N GLY A 551 25.56 -3.28 -15.98
CA GLY A 551 26.41 -2.60 -15.00
C GLY A 551 25.62 -1.76 -13.99
N ALA A 552 26.16 -0.63 -13.57
CA ALA A 552 25.50 0.25 -12.60
C ALA A 552 24.26 0.91 -13.22
N VAL A 553 23.11 0.75 -12.57
CA VAL A 553 21.84 1.35 -12.98
C VAL A 553 21.88 2.86 -12.77
N GLN A 554 21.47 3.61 -13.79
CA GLN A 554 21.46 5.08 -13.75
C GLN A 554 20.15 5.61 -14.35
N ALA A 555 19.86 6.89 -14.11
CA ALA A 555 18.78 7.58 -14.79
C ALA A 555 19.15 7.86 -16.26
N ARG A 556 18.35 7.35 -17.20
CA ARG A 556 18.59 7.42 -18.65
C ARG A 556 17.36 7.98 -19.37
N THR A 557 17.56 8.47 -20.58
CA THR A 557 16.50 8.89 -21.48
C THR A 557 16.40 7.90 -22.63
N VAL A 558 15.25 7.26 -22.79
CA VAL A 558 14.93 6.47 -23.99
C VAL A 558 14.21 7.37 -24.98
N GLU A 559 14.62 7.34 -26.24
CA GLU A 559 13.92 8.02 -27.34
C GLU A 559 13.65 7.01 -28.45
N ILE A 560 12.40 6.94 -28.89
CA ILE A 560 11.94 6.02 -29.92
C ILE A 560 11.46 6.86 -31.09
N ARG A 561 12.02 6.62 -32.27
CA ARG A 561 11.56 7.19 -33.53
C ARG A 561 10.90 6.09 -34.36
N PHE A 562 9.60 6.22 -34.59
CA PHE A 562 8.86 5.28 -35.42
C PHE A 562 9.12 5.60 -36.90
N LEU A 563 9.57 4.60 -37.66
CA LEU A 563 9.93 4.75 -39.07
C LEU A 563 8.72 4.60 -39.99
N ASP A 564 7.64 3.99 -39.48
CA ASP A 564 6.37 3.80 -40.17
C ASP A 564 5.24 4.48 -39.35
N SER A 565 4.12 4.79 -40.00
CA SER A 565 2.94 5.40 -39.35
C SER A 565 2.12 4.37 -38.56
N GLY A 566 1.25 4.85 -37.66
CA GLY A 566 0.28 4.00 -36.96
C GLY A 566 0.84 3.32 -35.70
N ALA A 567 1.98 3.78 -35.18
CA ALA A 567 2.49 3.34 -33.89
C ALA A 567 1.49 3.70 -32.77
N ARG A 568 1.14 2.74 -31.92
CA ARG A 568 0.35 2.97 -30.70
C ARG A 568 1.20 2.70 -29.47
N GLY A 569 1.29 3.67 -28.56
CA GLY A 569 1.95 3.52 -27.27
C GLY A 569 0.95 3.61 -26.13
N TYR A 570 0.96 2.64 -25.21
CA TYR A 570 -0.02 2.53 -24.12
C TYR A 570 0.56 2.93 -22.77
N ALA A 571 1.64 2.28 -22.33
CA ALA A 571 2.28 2.56 -21.05
C ALA A 571 3.76 2.14 -21.02
N PHE A 572 4.60 2.96 -20.39
CA PHE A 572 5.94 2.55 -19.99
C PHE A 572 5.90 1.82 -18.65
N THR A 573 6.61 0.70 -18.56
CA THR A 573 6.76 -0.09 -17.34
C THR A 573 8.23 -0.46 -17.12
N PHE A 574 8.59 -0.75 -15.86
CA PHE A 574 9.97 -0.77 -15.41
C PHE A 574 10.32 -2.04 -14.64
N GLY A 575 11.62 -2.31 -14.51
CA GLY A 575 12.15 -3.46 -13.79
C GLY A 575 13.62 -3.32 -13.44
#